data_AF-H0EBC4-F1
#
_entry.id   AF-H0EBC4-F1
#
_cell.length_a   1.000
_cell.length_b   1.000
_cell.length_c   1.000
_cell.angle_alpha   90.00
_cell.angle_beta   90.00
_cell.angle_gamma   90.00
#
_symmetry.space_group_name_H-M   'P 1'
#
loop_
_entity.id
_entity.type
_entity.pdbx_description
1 polymer ?
#
loop_
_entity_poly.entity_id
_entity_poly.type
_entity_poly.pdbx_seq_one_letter_code
_entity_poly.pdbx_strand_id
1 'polypeptide(L)'
;MRRPARKRDPPSTAIIDDVAESDLSHGARAFRVVHALITAGFLVAIVDVWWSALTRRRGRGLRVAVAALAAEGALVTANGGDCPLGGLQERLGDPVPLFQLVLSPTAARRAVPVLGAIATIGIALLARRPPGPRATPRPAGAPPPRPPAA
;
A
#
# COMPACT_ATOMS: atom_id res chain seq x y z
N MET A 1 -7.32 -54.31 -39.46
CA MET A 1 -6.96 -53.82 -38.11
C MET A 1 -6.31 -52.44 -38.22
N ARG A 2 -7.00 -51.36 -37.78
CA ARG A 2 -6.52 -49.97 -37.83
C ARG A 2 -6.32 -49.50 -36.38
N ARG A 3 -5.09 -49.13 -35.99
CA ARG A 3 -4.80 -48.58 -34.65
C ARG A 3 -5.43 -47.18 -34.53
N PRO A 4 -6.18 -46.85 -33.46
CA PRO A 4 -6.67 -45.49 -33.27
C PRO A 4 -5.51 -44.56 -32.94
N ALA A 5 -5.51 -43.39 -33.57
CA ALA A 5 -4.54 -42.34 -33.34
C ALA A 5 -4.69 -41.79 -31.92
N ARG A 6 -3.63 -41.90 -31.10
CA ARG A 6 -3.55 -41.32 -29.76
C ARG A 6 -3.56 -39.80 -29.89
N LYS A 7 -4.67 -39.16 -29.53
CA LYS A 7 -4.80 -37.70 -29.39
C LYS A 7 -3.75 -37.26 -28.37
N ARG A 8 -2.76 -36.44 -28.78
CA ARG A 8 -1.81 -35.83 -27.84
C ARG A 8 -2.57 -34.70 -27.15
N ASP A 9 -2.76 -34.84 -25.84
CA ASP A 9 -3.24 -33.73 -25.04
C ASP A 9 -2.19 -32.61 -25.07
N PRO A 10 -2.58 -31.33 -25.23
CA PRO A 10 -1.65 -30.23 -25.12
C PRO A 10 -1.04 -30.24 -23.71
N PRO A 11 0.26 -29.89 -23.55
CA PRO A 11 0.84 -29.77 -22.22
C PRO A 11 0.00 -28.78 -21.39
N SER A 12 -0.35 -29.17 -20.16
CA SER A 12 -1.08 -28.33 -19.21
C SER A 12 -0.43 -26.95 -19.14
N THR A 13 -1.23 -25.90 -19.28
CA THR A 13 -0.84 -24.48 -19.12
C THR A 13 0.02 -24.22 -17.89
N ALA A 14 -0.21 -24.96 -16.81
CA ALA A 14 0.58 -24.90 -15.58
C ALA A 14 2.09 -25.14 -15.77
N ILE A 15 2.53 -25.96 -16.73
CA ILE A 15 3.97 -26.20 -16.97
C ILE A 15 4.60 -25.02 -17.73
N ILE A 16 3.82 -24.33 -18.57
CA ILE A 16 4.31 -23.16 -19.32
C ILE A 16 4.42 -21.94 -18.39
N ASP A 17 3.49 -21.78 -17.45
CA ASP A 17 3.54 -20.73 -16.43
C ASP A 17 4.74 -20.93 -15.48
N ASP A 18 5.01 -22.18 -15.05
CA ASP A 18 6.11 -22.51 -14.13
C ASP A 18 7.50 -22.34 -14.78
N VAL A 19 7.64 -22.66 -16.08
CA VAL A 19 8.87 -22.42 -16.84
C VAL A 19 9.08 -20.92 -17.11
N ALA A 20 8.03 -20.16 -17.41
CA ALA A 20 8.13 -18.71 -17.61
C ALA A 20 8.50 -17.96 -16.31
N GLU A 21 8.09 -18.46 -15.14
CA GLU A 21 8.43 -17.90 -13.84
C GLU A 21 9.89 -18.20 -13.40
N SER A 22 10.49 -19.23 -14.00
CA SER A 22 11.88 -19.65 -13.78
C SER A 22 12.92 -18.87 -14.61
N ASP A 23 12.50 -18.10 -15.63
CA ASP A 23 13.37 -17.32 -16.53
C ASP A 23 13.53 -15.84 -16.13
N LEU A 24 12.95 -15.41 -15.00
CA LEU A 24 13.17 -14.06 -14.49
C LEU A 24 14.60 -13.89 -13.98
N SER A 25 15.27 -12.83 -14.45
CA SER A 25 16.59 -12.47 -13.94
C SER A 25 16.55 -12.31 -12.41
N HIS A 26 17.65 -12.66 -11.72
CA HIS A 26 17.76 -12.46 -10.27
C HIS A 26 17.45 -11.01 -9.87
N GLY A 27 17.81 -10.04 -10.72
CA GLY A 27 17.49 -8.63 -10.54
C GLY A 27 15.99 -8.34 -10.58
N ALA A 28 15.27 -8.90 -11.55
CA ALA A 28 13.81 -8.76 -11.64
C ALA A 28 13.10 -9.37 -10.41
N ARG A 29 13.53 -10.56 -9.97
CA ARG A 29 12.97 -11.20 -8.76
C ARG A 29 13.25 -10.36 -7.50
N ALA A 30 14.49 -9.89 -7.33
CA ALA A 30 14.83 -9.01 -6.21
C ALA A 30 14.00 -7.72 -6.23
N PHE A 31 13.80 -7.14 -7.42
CA PHE A 31 12.97 -5.95 -7.59
C PHE A 31 11.52 -6.20 -7.20
N ARG A 32 10.91 -7.32 -7.61
CA ARG A 32 9.55 -7.71 -7.17
C ARG A 32 9.44 -7.77 -5.65
N VAL A 33 10.41 -8.39 -4.98
CA VAL A 33 10.41 -8.50 -3.51
C VAL A 33 10.48 -7.12 -2.87
N VAL A 34 11.40 -6.26 -3.32
CA VAL A 34 11.53 -4.89 -2.81
C VAL A 34 10.24 -4.10 -3.05
N HIS A 35 9.68 -4.17 -4.26
CA HIS A 35 8.44 -3.49 -4.62
C HIS A 35 7.28 -3.98 -3.74
N ALA A 36 7.15 -5.29 -3.53
CA ALA A 36 6.14 -5.87 -2.64
C ALA A 36 6.27 -5.38 -1.20
N LEU A 37 7.49 -5.28 -0.67
CA LEU A 37 7.74 -4.77 0.68
C LEU A 37 7.36 -3.28 0.81
N ILE A 38 7.66 -2.47 -0.20
CA ILE A 38 7.25 -1.07 -0.26
C ILE A 38 5.72 -0.96 -0.29
N THR A 39 5.06 -1.73 -1.16
CA THR A 39 3.59 -1.80 -1.23
C THR A 39 2.99 -2.20 0.11
N ALA A 40 3.52 -3.24 0.76
CA ALA A 40 3.08 -3.66 2.09
C ALA A 40 3.26 -2.55 3.13
N GLY A 41 4.38 -1.82 3.10
CA GLY A 41 4.62 -0.65 3.94
C GLY A 41 3.55 0.43 3.78
N PHE A 42 3.17 0.75 2.53
CA PHE A 42 2.09 1.71 2.28
C PHE A 42 0.71 1.20 2.74
N LEU A 43 0.41 -0.08 2.57
CA LEU A 43 -0.83 -0.66 3.10
C LEU A 43 -0.91 -0.55 4.63
N VAL A 44 0.19 -0.85 5.32
CA VAL A 44 0.30 -0.65 6.78
C VAL A 44 0.12 0.82 7.15
N ALA A 45 0.71 1.75 6.39
CA ALA A 45 0.54 3.19 6.61
C ALA A 45 -0.92 3.64 6.45
N ILE A 46 -1.65 3.13 5.44
CA ILE A 46 -3.09 3.40 5.25
C ILE A 46 -3.88 2.88 6.45
N VAL A 47 -3.61 1.66 6.90
CA VAL A 47 -4.25 1.07 8.09
C VAL A 47 -3.97 1.92 9.33
N ASP A 48 -2.73 2.35 9.55
CA ASP A 48 -2.37 3.20 10.69
C ASP A 48 -3.07 4.57 10.66
N VAL A 49 -3.21 5.17 9.47
CA VAL A 49 -3.99 6.41 9.26
C VAL A 49 -5.44 6.22 9.68
N TRP A 50 -6.09 5.16 9.20
CA TRP A 50 -7.50 4.89 9.54
C TRP A 50 -7.67 4.54 11.02
N TRP A 51 -6.81 3.69 11.54
CA TRP A 51 -6.79 3.35 12.96
C TRP A 51 -6.62 4.59 13.84
N SER A 52 -5.71 5.48 13.47
CA SER A 52 -5.50 6.76 14.15
C SER A 52 -6.70 7.69 14.02
N ALA A 53 -7.35 7.74 12.85
CA ALA A 53 -8.56 8.55 12.61
C ALA A 53 -9.73 8.10 13.48
N LEU A 54 -9.91 6.79 13.63
CA LEU A 54 -10.98 6.17 14.42
C LEU A 54 -10.70 6.25 15.92
N THR A 55 -9.47 5.97 16.35
CA THR A 55 -9.09 5.89 17.79
C THR A 55 -8.56 7.20 18.37
N ARG A 56 -8.45 8.25 17.56
CA ARG A 56 -7.91 9.58 17.91
C ARG A 56 -6.46 9.54 18.44
N ARG A 57 -5.70 8.50 18.10
CA ARG A 57 -4.27 8.44 18.41
C ARG A 57 -3.48 9.29 17.44
N ARG A 58 -2.53 10.07 17.96
CA ARG A 58 -1.56 10.83 17.16
C ARG A 58 -0.17 10.59 17.74
N GLY A 59 0.68 9.93 16.97
CA GLY A 59 2.05 9.60 17.36
C GLY A 59 3.07 10.00 16.30
N ARG A 60 4.35 9.77 16.58
CA ARG A 60 5.43 9.94 15.60
C ARG A 60 5.24 9.01 14.40
N GLY A 61 4.81 7.76 14.63
CA GLY A 61 4.51 6.78 13.57
C GLY A 61 3.52 7.31 12.54
N LEU A 62 2.39 7.87 13.00
CA LEU A 62 1.39 8.47 12.11
C LEU A 62 1.96 9.59 11.22
N ARG A 63 2.88 10.42 11.74
CA ARG A 63 3.50 11.48 10.94
C ARG A 63 4.38 10.90 9.84
N VAL A 64 5.13 9.84 10.14
CA VAL A 64 5.93 9.12 9.16
C VAL A 64 5.02 8.47 8.11
N ALA A 65 3.92 7.84 8.53
CA ALA A 65 2.93 7.25 7.61
C ALA A 65 2.33 8.30 6.67
N VAL A 66 1.87 9.44 7.20
CA VAL A 66 1.31 10.53 6.39
C VAL A 66 2.35 11.11 5.44
N ALA A 67 3.59 11.33 5.90
CA ALA A 67 4.66 11.85 5.06
C ALA A 67 5.03 10.88 3.93
N ALA A 68 5.13 9.58 4.22
CA ALA A 68 5.39 8.54 3.24
C ALA A 68 4.28 8.47 2.18
N LEU A 69 3.01 8.46 2.61
CA LEU A 69 1.86 8.46 1.70
C LEU A 69 1.79 9.73 0.85
N ALA A 70 2.13 10.89 1.41
CA ALA A 70 2.17 12.15 0.66
C ALA A 70 3.30 12.17 -0.37
N ALA A 71 4.49 11.68 -0.01
CA ALA A 71 5.62 11.57 -0.93
C ALA A 71 5.29 10.61 -2.09
N GLU A 72 4.74 9.43 -1.79
CA GLU A 72 4.30 8.48 -2.81
C GLU A 72 3.19 9.06 -3.69
N GLY A 73 2.19 9.70 -3.09
CA GLY A 73 1.12 10.36 -3.84
C GLY A 73 1.65 11.43 -4.82
N ALA A 74 2.68 12.18 -4.41
CA ALA A 74 3.35 13.13 -5.28
C ALA A 74 4.09 12.44 -6.43
N LEU A 75 4.82 11.34 -6.16
CA LEU A 75 5.51 10.54 -7.18
C LEU A 75 4.54 9.92 -8.18
N VAL A 76 3.44 9.31 -7.71
CA VAL A 76 2.37 8.75 -8.55
C VAL A 76 1.75 9.84 -9.42
N THR A 77 1.46 11.01 -8.86
CA THR A 77 0.89 12.13 -9.62
C THR A 77 1.86 12.62 -10.70
N ALA A 78 3.15 12.75 -10.36
CA ALA A 78 4.20 13.12 -11.32
C ALA A 78 4.38 12.05 -12.41
N ASN A 79 4.06 10.79 -12.11
CA ASN A 79 4.11 9.65 -13.03
C ASN A 79 2.76 9.40 -13.75
N GLY A 80 1.88 10.42 -13.86
CA GLY A 80 0.63 10.31 -14.63
C GLY A 80 -0.47 9.46 -13.98
N GLY A 81 -0.33 9.13 -12.69
CA GLY A 81 -1.26 8.28 -11.95
C GLY A 81 -0.86 6.81 -11.89
N ASP A 82 0.23 6.43 -12.57
CA ASP A 82 0.78 5.08 -12.55
C ASP A 82 1.81 4.90 -11.43
N CYS A 83 2.05 3.64 -11.04
CA CYS A 83 3.07 3.31 -10.05
C CYS A 83 4.47 3.72 -10.57
N PRO A 84 5.24 4.54 -9.82
CA PRO A 84 6.54 5.06 -10.27
C PRO A 84 7.58 3.95 -10.49
N LEU A 85 7.41 2.79 -9.85
CA LEU A 85 8.27 1.63 -9.98
C LEU A 85 7.93 0.74 -11.19
N GLY A 86 6.78 0.93 -11.83
CA GLY A 86 6.32 0.10 -12.95
C GLY A 86 7.26 0.14 -14.15
N GLY A 87 7.68 1.35 -14.59
CA GLY A 87 8.60 1.49 -15.72
C GLY A 87 10.00 0.94 -15.45
N LEU A 88 10.42 0.86 -14.18
CA LEU A 88 11.69 0.22 -13.82
C LEU A 88 11.57 -1.31 -13.85
N GLN A 89 10.42 -1.85 -13.46
CA GLN A 89 10.11 -3.29 -13.56
C GLN A 89 10.19 -3.78 -15.01
N GLU A 90 9.58 -3.04 -15.94
CA GLU A 90 9.63 -3.35 -17.38
C GLU A 90 11.07 -3.34 -17.93
N ARG A 91 11.89 -2.36 -17.51
CA ARG A 91 13.30 -2.26 -17.91
C ARG A 91 14.16 -3.41 -17.38
N LEU A 92 13.75 -4.06 -16.29
CA LEU A 92 14.41 -5.24 -15.73
C LEU A 92 13.96 -6.55 -16.39
N GLY A 93 13.12 -6.46 -17.43
CA GLY A 93 12.62 -7.62 -18.18
C GLY A 93 11.48 -8.33 -17.48
N ASP A 94 10.79 -7.66 -16.54
CA ASP A 94 9.60 -8.20 -15.89
C ASP A 94 8.32 -7.56 -16.48
N PRO A 95 7.59 -8.28 -17.33
CA PRO A 95 6.43 -7.74 -18.04
C PRO A 95 5.14 -7.76 -17.22
N VAL A 96 5.12 -8.39 -16.03
CA VAL A 96 3.89 -8.59 -15.25
C VAL A 96 3.88 -7.63 -14.07
N PRO A 97 3.00 -6.59 -14.05
CA PRO A 97 2.92 -5.65 -12.94
C PRO A 97 2.64 -6.35 -11.62
N LEU A 98 3.25 -5.88 -10.53
CA LEU A 98 3.16 -6.51 -9.21
C LEU A 98 1.70 -6.81 -8.78
N PHE A 99 0.78 -5.86 -8.95
CA PHE A 99 -0.63 -6.05 -8.60
C PHE A 99 -1.33 -7.12 -9.44
N GLN A 100 -0.89 -7.39 -10.68
CA GLN A 100 -1.47 -8.44 -11.52
C GLN A 100 -1.11 -9.85 -11.05
N LEU A 101 -0.11 -9.99 -10.17
CA LEU A 101 0.21 -11.27 -9.53
C LEU A 101 -0.91 -11.74 -8.58
N VAL A 102 -1.74 -10.81 -8.10
CA VAL A 102 -2.80 -11.08 -7.11
C VAL A 102 -4.18 -10.55 -7.51
N LEU A 103 -4.26 -9.71 -8.54
CA LEU A 103 -5.50 -9.08 -9.03
C LEU A 103 -5.66 -9.28 -10.54
N SER A 104 -6.90 -9.20 -11.03
CA SER A 104 -7.14 -9.10 -12.47
C SER A 104 -6.53 -7.82 -13.05
N PRO A 105 -6.18 -7.76 -14.35
CA PRO A 105 -5.56 -6.57 -14.95
C PRO A 105 -6.37 -5.27 -14.75
N THR A 106 -7.69 -5.37 -14.77
CA THR A 106 -8.58 -4.22 -14.52
C THR A 106 -8.55 -3.78 -13.06
N ALA A 107 -8.52 -4.73 -12.12
CA ALA A 107 -8.40 -4.42 -10.70
C ALA A 107 -7.01 -3.85 -10.37
N ALA A 108 -5.94 -4.40 -10.95
CA ALA A 108 -4.57 -3.90 -10.80
C ALA A 108 -4.44 -2.44 -11.29
N ARG A 109 -5.00 -2.11 -12.46
CA ARG A 109 -5.03 -0.73 -12.98
C ARG A 109 -5.76 0.25 -12.07
N ARG A 110 -6.77 -0.22 -11.31
CA ARG A 110 -7.53 0.62 -10.38
C ARG A 110 -6.95 0.64 -8.97
N ALA A 111 -6.03 -0.25 -8.63
CA ALA A 111 -5.51 -0.39 -7.28
C ALA A 111 -4.88 0.91 -6.76
N VAL A 112 -3.96 1.50 -7.54
CA VAL A 112 -3.27 2.74 -7.18
C VAL A 112 -4.25 3.91 -6.95
N PRO A 113 -5.13 4.29 -7.89
CA PRO A 113 -6.04 5.41 -7.68
C PRO A 113 -7.07 5.15 -6.55
N VAL A 114 -7.54 3.91 -6.38
CA VAL A 114 -8.48 3.57 -5.31
C VAL A 114 -7.81 3.66 -3.94
N LEU A 115 -6.62 3.07 -3.78
CA LEU A 115 -5.86 3.15 -2.53
C LEU A 115 -5.47 4.60 -2.21
N GLY A 116 -5.09 5.39 -3.23
CA GLY A 116 -4.82 6.82 -3.09
C GLY A 116 -6.05 7.61 -2.59
N ALA A 117 -7.24 7.31 -3.11
CA ALA A 117 -8.48 7.92 -2.63
C ALA A 117 -8.79 7.54 -1.18
N ILE A 118 -8.64 6.26 -0.82
CA ILE A 118 -8.83 5.76 0.55
C ILE A 118 -7.87 6.44 1.52
N ALA A 119 -6.59 6.56 1.15
CA ALA A 119 -5.57 7.23 1.95
C ALA A 119 -5.91 8.72 2.15
N THR A 120 -6.27 9.42 1.06
CA THR A 120 -6.65 10.84 1.08
C THR A 120 -7.83 11.09 2.01
N ILE A 121 -8.86 10.24 1.96
CA ILE A 121 -10.03 10.35 2.85
C ILE A 121 -9.61 10.19 4.31
N GLY A 122 -8.80 9.16 4.62
CA GLY A 122 -8.30 8.93 5.98
C GLY A 122 -7.51 10.14 6.52
N ILE A 123 -6.62 10.71 5.71
CA ILE A 123 -5.83 11.90 6.06
C ILE A 123 -6.74 13.13 6.25
N ALA A 124 -7.74 13.33 5.40
CA ALA A 124 -8.69 14.43 5.54
C ALA A 124 -9.52 14.31 6.83
N LEU A 125 -9.94 13.10 7.21
CA LEU A 125 -10.63 12.85 8.47
C LEU A 125 -9.75 13.15 9.69
N LEU A 126 -8.46 12.82 9.61
CA LEU A 126 -7.49 13.21 10.64
C LEU A 126 -7.40 14.73 10.74
N ALA A 127 -7.32 15.46 9.63
CA ALA A 127 -7.18 16.92 9.65
C ALA A 127 -8.40 17.63 10.27
N ARG A 128 -9.62 17.12 10.02
CA ARG A 128 -10.88 17.75 10.48
C ARG A 128 -11.13 17.64 11.98
N ARG A 129 -10.48 16.72 12.70
CA ARG A 129 -10.69 16.55 14.15
C ARG A 129 -9.52 17.17 14.93
N PRO A 130 -9.71 18.27 15.68
CA PRO A 130 -8.64 18.81 16.51
C PRO A 130 -8.19 17.78 17.57
N PRO A 131 -6.92 17.83 18.03
CA PRO A 131 -6.49 17.00 19.16
C PRO A 131 -7.45 17.24 20.32
N GLY A 132 -7.88 16.17 21.01
CA GLY A 132 -8.60 16.34 22.27
C GLY A 132 -7.78 17.23 23.21
N PRO A 133 -8.43 18.01 24.11
CA PRO A 133 -7.71 18.85 25.05
C PRO A 133 -6.62 18.02 25.70
N ARG A 134 -5.35 18.35 25.44
CA ARG A 134 -4.28 17.82 26.30
C ARG A 134 -4.65 18.35 27.66
N ALA A 135 -4.89 17.47 28.63
CA ALA A 135 -4.87 17.87 30.02
C ALA A 135 -3.52 18.55 30.21
N THR A 136 -3.54 19.88 30.29
CA THR A 136 -2.35 20.65 30.61
C THR A 136 -1.84 20.07 31.92
N PRO A 137 -0.57 19.66 32.01
CA PRO A 137 0.00 19.24 33.27
C PRO A 137 -0.34 20.32 34.29
N ARG A 138 -1.08 19.95 35.33
CA ARG A 138 -1.42 20.90 36.40
C ARG A 138 -0.08 21.43 36.91
N PRO A 139 0.18 22.76 36.89
CA PRO A 139 1.45 23.28 37.35
C PRO A 139 1.74 22.73 38.73
N ALA A 140 2.97 22.24 38.95
CA ALA A 140 3.38 21.72 40.24
C ALA A 140 3.20 22.84 41.28
N GLY A 141 2.24 22.67 42.20
CA GLY A 141 1.86 23.68 43.18
C GLY A 141 0.53 24.40 42.94
N ALA A 142 -0.23 24.07 41.89
CA ALA A 142 -1.59 24.62 41.75
C ALA A 142 -2.43 24.21 42.98
N PRO A 143 -3.10 25.17 43.65
CA PRO A 143 -3.98 24.85 44.76
C PRO A 143 -5.09 23.89 44.28
N PRO A 144 -5.61 23.03 45.19
CA PRO A 144 -6.79 22.22 44.86
C PRO A 144 -7.90 23.15 44.34
N PRO A 145 -8.74 22.67 43.40
CA PRO A 145 -9.86 23.46 42.92
C PRO A 145 -10.67 23.93 44.13
N ARG A 146 -10.97 25.24 44.18
CA ARG A 146 -11.82 25.75 45.25
C ARG A 146 -13.15 25.01 45.18
N PRO A 147 -13.72 24.60 46.32
CA PRO A 147 -15.10 24.15 46.33
C PRO A 147 -15.98 25.25 45.68
N PRO A 148 -17.04 24.89 44.96
CA PRO A 148 -17.93 25.88 44.35
C PRO A 148 -18.38 26.89 45.40
N ALA A 149 -18.24 28.18 45.09
CA ALA A 149 -18.60 29.28 45.99
C ALA A 149 -20.13 29.38 46.14
N ALA A 150 -20.55 29.86 47.31
CA ALA A 150 -21.57 30.89 47.40
C ALA A 150 -20.86 32.23 47.61
#